data_AF-A0A6J4NVD3-F1
#
_entry.id   AF-A0A6J4NVD3-F1
#
_cell.length_a   1.000
_cell.length_b   1.000
_cell.length_c   1.000
_cell.angle_alpha   90.00
_cell.angle_beta   90.00
_cell.angle_gamma   90.00
#
_symmetry.space_group_name_H-M   'P 1'
#
loop_
_entity.id
_entity.type
_entity.pdbx_description
1 polymer ?
#
loop_
_entity_poly.entity_id
_entity_poly.type
_entity_poly.pdbx_seq_one_letter_code
_entity_poly.pdbx_strand_id
1 'polypeptide(L)'
;MPRSHRIRFAEAAPEPLPPAADPVCALCGRVIPQDAPKSLHHLVPKMKGGTHGPTVLLHHLCHKEIHATLSETELARDFSTPEALRAHPRLARFIDWVRKRPPQFLSRVPKGRVRH
;
A
#
# COMPACT_ATOMS: atom_id res chain seq x y z
N MET A 1 -14.75 -13.34 65.17
CA MET A 1 -14.83 -12.67 63.84
C MET A 1 -13.49 -12.87 63.11
N PRO A 2 -13.27 -13.93 62.31
CA PRO A 2 -12.01 -14.09 61.60
C PRO A 2 -12.00 -13.23 60.33
N ARG A 3 -10.98 -12.38 60.19
CA ARG A 3 -10.70 -11.56 59.00
C ARG A 3 -10.30 -12.49 57.86
N SER A 4 -11.21 -12.70 56.92
CA SER A 4 -10.94 -13.45 55.70
C SER A 4 -9.97 -12.66 54.81
N HIS A 5 -8.70 -13.06 54.82
CA HIS A 5 -7.69 -12.56 53.89
C HIS A 5 -7.99 -13.14 52.51
N ARG A 6 -8.59 -12.33 51.62
CA ARG A 6 -8.84 -12.69 50.23
C ARG A 6 -7.54 -12.52 49.45
N ILE A 7 -6.90 -13.63 49.10
CA ILE A 7 -5.79 -13.68 48.15
C ILE A 7 -6.34 -13.28 46.79
N ARG A 8 -5.90 -12.14 46.24
CA ARG A 8 -6.18 -11.75 44.86
C ARG A 8 -5.19 -12.47 43.96
N PHE A 9 -5.68 -13.39 43.13
CA PHE A 9 -4.92 -13.92 42.00
C PHE A 9 -4.77 -12.79 40.98
N ALA A 10 -3.54 -12.34 40.74
CA ALA A 10 -3.27 -11.43 39.64
C ALA A 10 -3.40 -12.23 38.33
N GLU A 11 -4.51 -12.04 37.63
CA GLU A 11 -4.64 -12.51 36.25
C GLU A 11 -3.64 -11.72 35.40
N ALA A 12 -2.57 -12.39 34.98
CA ALA A 12 -1.60 -11.83 34.04
C ALA A 12 -2.34 -11.52 32.74
N ALA A 13 -2.28 -10.26 32.31
CA ALA A 13 -2.81 -9.85 31.02
C ALA A 13 -2.13 -10.67 29.91
N PRO A 14 -2.87 -11.14 28.89
CA PRO A 14 -2.28 -11.90 27.80
C PRO A 14 -1.19 -11.05 27.13
N GLU A 15 -0.01 -11.63 26.93
CA GLU A 15 1.07 -10.99 26.17
C GLU A 15 0.51 -10.50 24.82
N PRO A 16 0.83 -9.27 24.40
CA PRO A 16 0.38 -8.78 23.12
C PRO A 16 0.93 -9.68 22.02
N LEU A 17 0.02 -10.20 21.19
CA LEU A 17 0.37 -10.93 19.97
C LEU A 17 1.40 -10.11 19.18
N PRO A 18 2.44 -10.74 18.62
CA PRO A 18 3.45 -10.02 17.85
C PRO A 18 2.77 -9.21 16.74
N PRO A 19 3.24 -7.99 16.45
CA PRO A 19 2.61 -7.16 15.42
C PRO A 19 2.59 -7.93 14.10
N ALA A 20 1.43 -7.94 13.45
CA ALA A 20 1.27 -8.54 12.13
C ALA A 20 2.37 -8.01 11.20
N ALA A 21 2.98 -8.90 10.41
CA ALA A 21 4.07 -8.56 9.52
C ALA A 21 3.73 -7.32 8.68
N ASP A 22 4.70 -6.41 8.53
CA ASP A 22 4.49 -5.17 7.79
C ASP A 22 3.98 -5.47 6.36
N PRO A 23 2.94 -4.76 5.90
CA PRO A 23 2.31 -5.09 4.63
C PRO A 23 3.24 -4.79 3.44
N VAL A 24 3.08 -5.54 2.35
CA VAL A 24 3.92 -5.40 1.15
C VAL A 24 3.20 -4.59 0.08
N CYS A 25 3.92 -3.65 -0.55
CA CYS A 25 3.40 -2.83 -1.64
C CYS A 25 3.14 -3.66 -2.89
N ALA A 26 1.90 -3.65 -3.38
CA ALA A 26 1.50 -4.42 -4.56
C ALA A 26 2.18 -3.96 -5.87
N LEU A 27 2.74 -2.74 -5.95
CA LEU A 27 3.45 -2.29 -7.14
C LEU A 27 4.94 -2.65 -7.09
N CYS A 28 5.68 -2.12 -6.10
CA CYS A 28 7.13 -2.27 -6.06
C CYS A 28 7.62 -3.52 -5.32
N GLY A 29 6.76 -4.20 -4.53
CA GLY A 29 7.12 -5.38 -3.76
C GLY A 29 7.95 -5.12 -2.50
N ARG A 30 8.20 -3.86 -2.14
CA ARG A 30 8.86 -3.53 -0.88
C ARG A 30 7.85 -3.54 0.27
N VAL A 31 8.34 -3.88 1.46
CA VAL A 31 7.61 -3.70 2.72
C VAL A 31 7.20 -2.24 2.88
N ILE A 32 6.04 -2.01 3.48
CA ILE A 32 5.51 -0.69 3.83
C ILE A 32 5.57 -0.58 5.36
N PRO A 33 6.62 0.04 5.92
CA PRO A 33 6.71 0.30 7.35
C PRO A 33 5.48 1.04 7.89
N GLN A 34 5.22 0.89 9.19
CA GLN A 34 4.08 1.55 9.84
C GLN A 34 4.11 3.07 9.69
N ASP A 35 5.29 3.68 9.79
CA ASP A 35 5.57 5.11 9.66
C ASP A 35 5.64 5.61 8.21
N ALA A 36 5.72 4.70 7.23
CA ALA A 36 5.76 5.07 5.82
C ALA A 36 4.35 5.49 5.33
N PRO A 37 4.25 6.60 4.56
CA PRO A 37 2.97 7.04 4.01
C PRO A 37 2.48 6.05 2.96
N LYS A 38 1.24 5.60 3.15
CA LYS A 38 0.59 4.54 2.37
C LYS A 38 -0.85 4.89 2.07
N SER A 39 -1.38 4.31 1.00
CA SER A 39 -2.74 4.57 0.54
C SER A 39 -3.27 3.36 -0.21
N LEU A 40 -4.57 3.12 -0.09
CA LEU A 40 -5.29 2.16 -0.93
C LEU A 40 -5.48 2.75 -2.33
N HIS A 41 -5.19 1.93 -3.34
CA HIS A 41 -5.40 2.27 -4.74
C HIS A 41 -6.46 1.34 -5.34
N HIS A 42 -7.41 1.91 -6.07
CA HIS A 42 -8.43 1.13 -6.77
C HIS A 42 -7.88 0.77 -8.15
N LEU A 43 -7.77 -0.53 -8.44
CA LEU A 43 -7.26 -1.00 -9.73
C LEU A 43 -8.23 -0.67 -10.88
N VAL A 44 -9.53 -0.58 -10.57
CA VAL A 44 -10.53 0.00 -11.46
C VAL A 44 -11.02 1.29 -10.81
N PRO A 45 -10.90 2.47 -11.45
CA PRO A 45 -11.39 3.73 -10.91
C PRO A 45 -12.87 3.65 -10.54
N LYS A 46 -13.26 4.30 -9.44
CA LYS A 46 -14.66 4.35 -8.98
C LYS A 46 -15.61 4.87 -10.07
N MET A 47 -15.18 5.90 -10.81
CA MET A 47 -15.94 6.49 -11.92
C MET A 47 -16.18 5.53 -13.10
N LYS A 48 -15.42 4.43 -13.19
CA LYS A 48 -15.59 3.37 -14.19
C LYS A 48 -16.28 2.12 -13.62
N GLY A 49 -16.96 2.26 -12.48
CA GLY A 49 -17.68 1.15 -11.81
C GLY A 49 -16.86 0.38 -10.78
N GLY A 50 -15.63 0.82 -10.47
CA GLY A 50 -14.72 0.11 -9.55
C GLY A 50 -14.97 0.35 -8.06
N THR A 51 -16.13 0.87 -7.64
CA THR A 51 -16.42 1.23 -6.24
C THR A 51 -16.27 0.06 -5.26
N HIS A 52 -16.64 -1.15 -5.67
CA HIS A 52 -16.42 -2.40 -4.94
C HIS A 52 -15.36 -3.30 -5.58
N GLY A 53 -14.55 -2.71 -6.46
CA GLY A 53 -13.50 -3.40 -7.18
C GLY A 53 -12.30 -3.73 -6.29
N PRO A 54 -11.36 -4.54 -6.81
CA PRO A 54 -10.16 -4.90 -6.07
C PRO A 54 -9.33 -3.65 -5.75
N THR A 55 -8.95 -3.52 -4.48
CA THR A 55 -8.04 -2.48 -4.00
C THR A 55 -6.73 -3.09 -3.56
N VAL A 56 -5.65 -2.34 -3.72
CA VAL A 56 -4.31 -2.77 -3.31
C VAL A 56 -3.64 -1.71 -2.45
N LEU A 57 -2.86 -2.14 -1.47
CA LEU A 57 -2.09 -1.25 -0.64
C LEU A 57 -0.78 -0.88 -1.32
N LEU A 58 -0.51 0.42 -1.42
CA LEU A 58 0.70 0.96 -2.03
C LEU A 58 1.36 2.00 -1.14
N HIS A 59 2.68 2.16 -1.28
CA HIS A 59 3.36 3.38 -0.85
C HIS A 59 2.74 4.59 -1.55
N HIS A 60 2.66 5.72 -0.86
CA HIS A 60 2.14 6.96 -1.45
C HIS A 60 2.95 7.39 -2.69
N LEU A 61 4.26 7.15 -2.71
CA LEU A 61 5.10 7.40 -3.88
C LEU A 61 4.71 6.54 -5.10
N CYS A 62 4.46 5.24 -4.87
CA CYS A 62 4.01 4.32 -5.92
C CYS A 62 2.63 4.72 -6.46
N HIS A 63 1.73 5.12 -5.56
CA HIS A 63 0.41 5.60 -5.94
C HIS A 63 0.48 6.86 -6.82
N LYS A 64 1.33 7.83 -6.45
CA LYS A 64 1.55 9.04 -7.27
C LYS A 64 2.12 8.71 -8.65
N GLU A 65 3.05 7.75 -8.76
CA GLU A 65 3.62 7.38 -10.05
C GLU A 65 2.58 6.76 -10.98
N ILE A 66 1.66 5.94 -10.47
CA ILE A 66 0.55 5.39 -11.28
C ILE A 66 -0.27 6.53 -11.88
N HIS A 67 -0.74 7.48 -11.06
CA HIS A 67 -1.55 8.61 -11.54
C HIS A 67 -0.77 9.64 -12.37
N ALA A 68 0.56 9.68 -12.25
CA ALA A 68 1.41 10.49 -13.12
C ALA A 68 1.67 9.81 -14.47
N THR A 69 1.45 8.50 -14.58
CA THR A 69 1.77 7.71 -15.76
C THR A 69 0.53 7.37 -16.59
N LEU A 70 -0.55 6.98 -15.93
CA LEU A 70 -1.76 6.45 -16.57
C LEU A 70 -2.96 7.34 -16.26
N SER A 71 -3.82 7.53 -17.26
CA SER A 71 -5.17 8.03 -17.06
C SER A 71 -6.07 6.99 -16.39
N GLU A 72 -7.19 7.44 -15.83
CA GLU A 72 -8.22 6.54 -15.30
C GLU A 72 -8.78 5.60 -16.38
N THR A 73 -8.82 6.04 -17.65
CA THR A 73 -9.33 5.22 -18.75
C THR A 73 -8.35 4.11 -19.12
N GLU A 74 -7.05 4.41 -19.23
CA GLU A 74 -6.02 3.38 -19.46
C GLU A 74 -5.95 2.40 -18.29
N LEU A 75 -6.05 2.91 -17.05
CA LEU A 75 -6.07 2.07 -15.86
C LEU A 75 -7.24 1.08 -15.89
N ALA A 76 -8.45 1.53 -16.24
CA ALA A 76 -9.62 0.68 -16.30
C ALA A 76 -9.58 -0.36 -17.44
N ARG A 77 -8.99 -0.01 -18.59
CA ARG A 77 -8.99 -0.86 -19.79
C ARG A 77 -7.87 -1.88 -19.79
N ASP A 78 -6.65 -1.40 -19.59
CA ASP A 78 -5.43 -2.16 -19.91
C ASP A 78 -4.59 -2.49 -18.67
N PHE A 79 -4.78 -1.75 -17.56
CA PHE A 79 -3.91 -1.83 -16.36
C PHE A 79 -4.68 -2.06 -15.05
N SER A 80 -5.75 -2.85 -15.09
CA SER A 80 -6.63 -3.12 -13.93
C SER A 80 -6.14 -4.24 -13.00
N THR A 81 -4.87 -4.64 -13.13
CA THR A 81 -4.22 -5.64 -12.27
C THR A 81 -2.81 -5.19 -11.87
N PRO A 82 -2.28 -5.63 -10.71
CA PRO A 82 -0.91 -5.31 -10.31
C PRO A 82 0.13 -5.79 -11.32
N GLU A 83 -0.10 -6.94 -11.95
CA GLU A 83 0.78 -7.52 -12.96
C GLU A 83 0.83 -6.63 -14.20
N ALA A 84 -0.33 -6.18 -14.69
CA ALA A 84 -0.40 -5.25 -15.82
C ALA A 84 0.29 -3.92 -15.51
N LEU A 85 0.06 -3.36 -14.30
CA LEU A 85 0.76 -2.15 -13.85
C LEU A 85 2.28 -2.32 -13.85
N ARG A 86 2.79 -3.46 -13.37
CA ARG A 86 4.23 -3.76 -13.37
C ARG A 86 4.79 -3.94 -14.78
N ALA A 87 3.98 -4.41 -15.73
CA ALA A 87 4.37 -4.58 -17.13
C ALA A 87 4.45 -3.26 -17.91
N HIS A 88 3.83 -2.17 -17.44
CA HIS A 88 3.90 -0.88 -18.12
C HIS A 88 5.34 -0.34 -18.15
N PRO A 89 5.94 -0.03 -19.32
CA PRO A 89 7.37 0.25 -19.45
C PRO A 89 7.90 1.36 -18.55
N ARG A 90 7.12 2.44 -18.37
CA ARG A 90 7.49 3.52 -17.45
C ARG A 90 7.44 3.10 -16.00
N LEU A 91 6.43 2.31 -15.61
CA LEU A 91 6.28 1.85 -14.23
C LEU A 91 7.35 0.82 -13.90
N ALA A 92 7.69 -0.08 -14.83
CA ALA A 92 8.80 -1.03 -14.68
C ALA A 92 10.13 -0.31 -14.36
N ARG A 93 10.49 0.71 -15.16
CA ARG A 93 11.70 1.53 -14.92
C ARG A 93 11.67 2.23 -13.57
N PHE A 94 10.51 2.77 -13.18
CA PHE A 94 10.33 3.36 -11.86
C PHE A 94 10.49 2.32 -10.74
N ILE A 95 9.92 1.13 -10.90
CA ILE A 95 9.99 0.04 -9.91
C ILE A 95 11.46 -0.38 -9.71
N ASP A 96 12.21 -0.57 -10.78
CA ASP A 96 13.63 -0.94 -10.72
C ASP A 96 14.47 0.12 -10.00
N TRP A 97 14.13 1.40 -10.18
CA TRP A 97 14.78 2.50 -9.50
C TRP A 97 14.38 2.60 -8.02
N VAL A 98 13.09 2.51 -7.71
CA VAL A 98 12.58 2.71 -6.34
C VAL A 98 12.93 1.53 -5.42
N ARG A 99 13.08 0.32 -5.98
CA ARG A 99 13.51 -0.88 -5.24
C ARG A 99 14.88 -0.71 -4.57
N LYS A 100 15.73 0.16 -5.13
CA LYS A 100 17.08 0.46 -4.62
C LYS A 100 17.08 1.53 -3.51
N ARG A 101 15.90 2.01 -3.09
CA ARG A 101 15.75 3.07 -2.08
C ARG A 101 15.14 2.53 -0.80
N PRO A 102 15.37 3.18 0.36
CA PRO A 102 14.71 2.82 1.62
C PRO A 102 13.17 2.82 1.49
N PRO A 103 12.45 1.91 2.18
CA PRO A 103 10.98 1.83 2.11
C PRO A 103 10.24 3.14 2.41
N GLN A 104 10.77 3.94 3.33
CA GLN A 104 10.26 5.26 3.73
C GLN A 104 10.66 6.41 2.78
N PHE A 105 11.40 6.11 1.70
CA PHE A 105 11.89 7.13 0.78
C PHE A 105 10.76 7.88 0.09
N LEU A 106 10.85 9.22 0.13
CA LEU A 106 9.95 10.14 -0.54
C LEU A 106 10.68 10.87 -1.66
N SER A 107 9.98 11.06 -2.78
CA SER A 107 10.47 11.84 -3.90
C SER A 107 9.33 12.60 -4.54
N ARG A 108 9.66 13.69 -5.25
CA ARG A 108 8.71 14.42 -6.06
C ARG A 108 8.50 13.63 -7.35
N VAL A 109 7.28 13.17 -7.58
CA VAL A 109 6.88 12.60 -8.86
C VAL A 109 6.53 13.75 -9.81
N PRO A 110 7.27 13.95 -10.92
CA PRO A 110 6.88 14.91 -11.93
C PRO A 110 5.52 14.51 -12.50
N LYS A 111 4.60 15.47 -12.60
CA LYS A 111 3.29 15.22 -13.23
C LYS A 111 3.54 14.85 -14.69
N GLY A 112 3.30 13.60 -15.06
CA GLY A 112 3.43 13.20 -16.46
C GLY A 112 2.37 13.95 -17.26
N ARG A 113 2.75 14.48 -18.42
CA ARG A 113 1.77 14.85 -19.43
C ARG A 113 1.19 13.55 -19.97
N VAL A 114 0.02 13.17 -19.48
CA VAL A 114 -0.82 12.15 -20.13
C VAL A 114 -1.13 12.71 -21.52
N ARG A 115 -0.56 12.09 -22.56
CA ARG A 115 -0.85 12.46 -23.95
C ARG A 115 -2.09 11.66 -24.35
N HIS A 116 -3.19 12.36 -24.54
CA HIS A 116 -4.44 11.83 -25.08
C HIS A 116 -4.33 11.57 -26.58
#